data_AF-A0A2P7TCV3-F1
#
_entry.id   AF-A0A2P7TCV3-F1
#
_cell.length_a   1.000
_cell.length_b   1.000
_cell.length_c   1.000
_cell.angle_alpha   90.00
_cell.angle_beta   90.00
_cell.angle_gamma   90.00
#
_symmetry.space_group_name_H-M   'P 1'
#
loop_
_entity.id
_entity.type
_entity.pdbx_description
1 polymer ?
#
loop_
_entity_poly.entity_id
_entity_poly.type
_entity_poly.pdbx_seq_one_letter_code
_entity_poly.pdbx_strand_id
1 'polypeptide(L)'
;MQNQKIAPISLTLFLFFTVLLFTFCREDEITTNPADRPEFSADTLGFDTVFTSLGSTTKSFLVYNRHDKRLNISSVKLAGGSNSPFRINVDGISGTEINDVEIWANDSLYVFVEVTIDPNDVNTPFVVEDSILFKTNGNLQKVILVAWGQNAHFFGPGTPNGYVVASTGDTTWTNDKPYVIFDGIIVDTLRKLSIDPGCRIFMHNSTIVYVKGSLQVNGGTDTTQNVVFTGTRLEDYYDGIPGQWGGIYLLRASFDNEIKGAVIKNSLFGIRIDSVAVNNRPNLIIGNSIIRDVYDSGIIGLSTGIVGYNCLVYNCGRHNLQLEYGGQYTFVQCTFANYSNAIINHRDPIVRIGNYYPGQDAVNIFPYTQSNFTNCIIYGTEDEEVLLDDATEGGDPNFVTTFNHCLLKTERTTDNPIFAACILNPAFQDTLFVSSFERDFRLNDDSPCINAGLSDYQLDLGFTIINPNTDLLGNPRNDGAWDMGCYEFAP
;
A
#
# COMPACT_ATOMS: atom_id res chain seq x y z
N MET A 1 -103.04 -9.12 -5.19
CA MET A 1 -102.01 -9.98 -4.57
C MET A 1 -101.20 -10.61 -5.69
N GLN A 2 -99.98 -10.13 -5.95
CA GLN A 2 -99.05 -10.78 -6.88
C GLN A 2 -97.73 -10.92 -6.13
N ASN A 3 -97.49 -12.12 -5.59
CA ASN A 3 -96.21 -12.50 -4.99
C ASN A 3 -95.18 -12.59 -6.11
N GLN A 4 -94.33 -11.57 -6.24
CA GLN A 4 -93.11 -11.68 -7.03
C GLN A 4 -92.19 -12.68 -6.35
N LYS A 5 -92.13 -13.89 -6.90
CA LYS A 5 -91.11 -14.88 -6.57
C LYS A 5 -89.76 -14.32 -7.02
N ILE A 6 -88.97 -13.84 -6.07
CA ILE A 6 -87.55 -13.55 -6.27
C ILE A 6 -86.92 -14.85 -6.78
N ALA A 7 -86.41 -14.85 -8.01
CA ALA A 7 -85.82 -16.03 -8.62
C ALA A 7 -84.61 -16.50 -7.79
N PRO A 8 -84.46 -17.81 -7.51
CA PRO A 8 -83.37 -18.34 -6.68
C PRO A 8 -81.97 -18.03 -7.22
N ILE A 9 -81.87 -17.69 -8.52
CA ILE A 9 -80.66 -17.30 -9.23
C ILE A 9 -80.14 -15.92 -8.80
N SER A 10 -81.04 -14.98 -8.49
CA SER A 10 -80.62 -13.62 -8.13
C SER A 10 -80.05 -13.54 -6.71
N LEU A 11 -80.52 -14.40 -5.81
CA LEU A 11 -80.01 -14.51 -4.44
C LEU A 11 -78.67 -15.26 -4.39
N THR A 12 -78.47 -16.28 -5.23
CA THR A 12 -77.19 -16.99 -5.36
C THR A 12 -76.11 -16.13 -6.00
N LEU A 13 -76.45 -15.32 -7.01
CA LEU A 13 -75.49 -14.40 -7.63
C LEU A 13 -75.03 -13.31 -6.66
N PHE A 14 -75.96 -12.77 -5.86
CA PHE A 14 -75.63 -11.79 -4.82
C PHE A 14 -74.73 -12.41 -3.74
N LEU A 15 -75.07 -13.61 -3.25
CA LEU A 15 -74.28 -14.33 -2.25
C LEU A 15 -72.88 -14.71 -2.76
N PHE A 16 -72.77 -15.12 -4.03
CA PHE A 16 -71.48 -15.41 -4.67
C PHE A 16 -70.63 -14.15 -4.83
N PHE A 17 -71.25 -13.01 -5.14
CA PHE A 17 -70.56 -11.71 -5.20
C PHE A 17 -70.16 -11.20 -3.82
N THR A 18 -70.95 -11.45 -2.77
CA THR A 18 -70.57 -11.12 -1.39
C THR A 18 -69.42 -12.01 -0.90
N VAL A 19 -69.40 -13.30 -1.24
CA VAL A 19 -68.30 -14.21 -0.92
C VAL A 19 -67.00 -13.84 -1.67
N LEU A 20 -67.09 -13.39 -2.93
CA LEU A 20 -65.93 -12.87 -3.68
C LEU A 20 -65.34 -11.58 -3.08
N LEU A 21 -66.16 -10.77 -2.40
CA LEU A 21 -65.69 -9.56 -1.71
C LEU A 21 -64.95 -9.87 -0.40
N PHE A 22 -65.13 -11.06 0.19
CA PHE A 22 -64.39 -11.50 1.38
C PHE A 22 -63.07 -12.23 1.06
N THR A 23 -62.78 -12.54 -0.21
CA THR A 23 -61.51 -13.18 -0.62
C THR A 23 -60.37 -12.19 -0.94
N PHE A 24 -60.57 -10.88 -0.76
CA PHE A 24 -59.52 -9.87 -0.92
C PHE A 24 -58.83 -9.49 0.41
N CYS A 25 -58.66 -10.45 1.32
CA CYS A 25 -57.73 -10.28 2.44
C CYS A 25 -56.32 -10.63 1.91
N ARG A 26 -55.60 -9.62 1.42
CA ARG A 26 -54.17 -9.77 1.12
C ARG A 26 -53.47 -9.92 2.47
N GLU A 27 -52.92 -11.10 2.74
CA GLU A 27 -52.10 -11.32 3.93
C GLU A 27 -50.88 -10.38 3.86
N ASP A 28 -50.91 -9.34 4.69
CA ASP A 28 -49.81 -8.40 4.93
C ASP A 28 -48.75 -9.06 5.81
N GLU A 29 -48.21 -10.20 5.38
CA GLU A 29 -47.18 -10.92 6.13
C GLU A 29 -45.82 -10.24 6.00
N ILE A 30 -45.12 -10.16 7.13
CA ILE A 30 -43.70 -9.82 7.19
C ILE A 30 -42.90 -11.12 6.98
N THR A 31 -41.97 -11.11 6.03
CA THR A 31 -41.10 -12.27 5.82
C THR A 31 -40.09 -12.43 6.94
N THR A 32 -39.93 -13.66 7.42
CA THR A 32 -38.90 -14.06 8.39
C THR A 32 -37.84 -14.96 7.78
N ASN A 33 -37.86 -15.15 6.45
CA ASN A 33 -36.93 -16.02 5.77
C ASN A 33 -35.51 -15.40 5.77
N PRO A 34 -34.47 -16.12 6.24
CA PRO A 34 -33.09 -15.62 6.19
C PRO A 34 -32.58 -15.32 4.78
N ALA A 35 -33.19 -15.85 3.71
CA ALA A 35 -32.83 -15.48 2.35
C ALA A 35 -33.34 -14.08 1.94
N ASP A 36 -34.38 -13.58 2.62
CA ASP A 36 -35.05 -12.34 2.27
C ASP A 36 -34.36 -11.19 3.00
N ARG A 37 -33.56 -10.45 2.24
CA ARG A 37 -32.71 -9.36 2.72
C ARG A 37 -32.86 -8.12 1.83
N PRO A 38 -32.63 -6.91 2.35
CA PRO A 38 -32.71 -5.69 1.55
C PRO A 38 -31.55 -5.59 0.55
N GLU A 39 -31.80 -4.88 -0.54
CA GLU A 39 -30.81 -4.48 -1.53
C GLU A 39 -30.53 -2.96 -1.40
N PHE A 40 -29.28 -2.54 -1.52
CA PHE A 40 -28.91 -1.12 -1.40
C PHE A 40 -28.57 -0.52 -2.76
N SER A 41 -28.94 0.74 -2.98
CA SER A 41 -28.52 1.46 -4.20
C SER A 41 -27.03 1.82 -4.22
N ALA A 42 -26.36 1.73 -3.06
CA ALA A 42 -24.94 1.98 -2.88
C ALA A 42 -24.40 1.08 -1.78
N ASP A 43 -23.18 0.58 -1.97
CA ASP A 43 -22.41 -0.14 -0.95
C ASP A 43 -21.52 0.81 -0.13
N THR A 44 -21.10 1.93 -0.73
CA THR A 44 -20.28 2.98 -0.12
C THR A 44 -20.83 4.37 -0.42
N LEU A 45 -20.90 5.23 0.59
CA LEU A 45 -21.32 6.62 0.49
C LEU A 45 -20.15 7.55 0.88
N GLY A 46 -19.50 8.13 -0.13
CA GLY A 46 -18.37 9.06 0.03
C GLY A 46 -18.81 10.53 0.14
N PHE A 47 -18.20 11.31 1.02
CA PHE A 47 -18.50 12.71 1.27
C PHE A 47 -17.29 13.61 1.01
N ASP A 48 -17.51 14.68 0.24
CA ASP A 48 -16.51 15.71 0.04
C ASP A 48 -16.70 16.83 1.07
N THR A 49 -15.90 16.79 2.13
CA THR A 49 -15.93 17.72 3.27
C THR A 49 -14.83 18.80 3.19
N VAL A 50 -13.95 18.75 2.18
CA VAL A 50 -12.79 19.65 2.08
C VAL A 50 -13.20 21.06 1.63
N PHE A 51 -14.34 21.19 0.95
CA PHE A 51 -14.86 22.48 0.44
C PHE A 51 -15.89 23.14 1.37
N THR A 52 -16.35 22.46 2.41
CA THR A 52 -17.34 23.00 3.35
C THR A 52 -16.63 23.55 4.58
N SER A 53 -16.20 24.82 4.52
CA SER A 53 -15.41 25.47 5.59
C SER A 53 -16.16 25.75 6.90
N LEU A 54 -17.41 25.28 7.04
CA LEU A 54 -18.25 25.19 8.27
C LEU A 54 -19.69 24.85 7.83
N GLY A 55 -19.87 23.67 7.23
CA GLY A 55 -21.18 23.22 6.73
C GLY A 55 -21.30 21.72 6.75
N SER A 56 -22.50 21.20 6.98
CA SER A 56 -22.76 19.78 6.83
C SER A 56 -23.00 19.42 5.37
N THR A 57 -22.53 18.24 4.97
CA THR A 57 -22.84 17.67 3.66
C THR A 57 -23.77 16.47 3.86
N THR A 58 -24.84 16.44 3.08
CA THR A 58 -25.89 15.42 3.17
C THR A 58 -25.98 14.67 1.86
N LYS A 59 -25.94 13.35 1.94
CA LYS A 59 -26.21 12.45 0.81
C LYS A 59 -27.30 11.46 1.19
N SER A 60 -27.84 10.76 0.20
CA SER A 60 -28.84 9.73 0.44
C SER A 60 -28.61 8.52 -0.45
N PHE A 61 -29.14 7.38 -0.03
CA PHE A 61 -29.24 6.17 -0.81
C PHE A 61 -30.59 5.49 -0.53
N LEU A 62 -30.97 4.56 -1.39
CA LEU A 62 -32.21 3.79 -1.29
C LEU A 62 -31.94 2.39 -0.73
N VAL A 63 -32.84 1.94 0.12
CA VAL A 63 -32.92 0.56 0.60
C VAL A 63 -34.17 -0.05 -0.03
N TYR A 64 -33.98 -1.09 -0.85
CA TYR A 64 -35.05 -1.76 -1.58
C TYR A 64 -35.47 -3.04 -0.88
N ASN A 65 -36.78 -3.25 -0.81
CA ASN A 65 -37.36 -4.56 -0.65
C ASN A 65 -37.80 -5.08 -2.02
N ARG A 66 -37.01 -5.97 -2.62
CA ARG A 66 -37.34 -6.62 -3.91
C ARG A 66 -38.27 -7.83 -3.77
N HIS A 67 -38.70 -8.14 -2.56
CA HIS A 67 -39.54 -9.30 -2.26
C HIS A 67 -41.02 -8.93 -2.30
N ASP A 68 -41.87 -9.95 -2.44
CA ASP A 68 -43.32 -9.83 -2.55
C ASP A 68 -44.05 -9.75 -1.19
N LYS A 69 -43.32 -9.92 -0.09
CA LYS A 69 -43.75 -9.74 1.30
C LYS A 69 -43.12 -8.50 1.92
N ARG A 70 -43.69 -8.01 3.02
CA ARG A 70 -43.10 -6.90 3.78
C ARG A 70 -41.79 -7.36 4.43
N LEU A 71 -40.84 -6.45 4.53
CA LEU A 71 -39.54 -6.70 5.15
C LEU A 71 -39.42 -5.83 6.40
N ASN A 72 -39.08 -6.42 7.55
CA ASN A 72 -38.73 -5.65 8.74
C ASN A 72 -37.21 -5.68 8.96
N ILE A 73 -36.58 -4.51 8.86
CA ILE A 73 -35.20 -4.31 9.26
C ILE A 73 -35.20 -4.04 10.77
N SER A 74 -34.90 -5.10 11.53
CA SER A 74 -34.92 -5.07 13.00
C SER A 74 -34.03 -3.98 13.61
N SER A 75 -32.94 -3.59 12.95
CA SER A 75 -32.07 -2.50 13.41
C SER A 75 -31.30 -1.89 12.23
N VAL A 76 -31.32 -0.57 12.16
CA VAL A 76 -30.46 0.28 11.33
C VAL A 76 -29.64 1.15 12.27
N LYS A 77 -28.32 0.98 12.31
CA LYS A 77 -27.47 1.73 13.25
C LYS A 77 -26.12 2.11 12.70
N LEU A 78 -25.58 3.22 13.19
CA LEU A 78 -24.17 3.57 12.98
C LEU A 78 -23.29 2.66 13.83
N ALA A 79 -22.24 2.09 13.24
CA ALA A 79 -21.30 1.23 13.96
C ALA A 79 -20.54 2.01 15.04
N GLY A 80 -20.18 3.28 14.76
CA GLY A 80 -19.60 4.20 15.74
C GLY A 80 -20.57 4.72 16.81
N GLY A 81 -21.87 4.46 16.68
CA GLY A 81 -22.90 4.91 17.63
C GLY A 81 -22.87 6.42 17.84
N SER A 82 -22.84 6.87 19.10
CA SER A 82 -22.79 8.30 19.46
C SER A 82 -21.44 8.97 19.20
N ASN A 83 -20.37 8.18 18.96
CA ASN A 83 -19.05 8.72 18.63
C ASN A 83 -18.87 8.91 17.12
N SER A 84 -19.87 8.52 16.32
CA SER A 84 -19.82 8.70 14.87
C SER A 84 -19.87 10.19 14.51
N PRO A 85 -19.02 10.66 13.58
CA PRO A 85 -19.15 11.99 12.99
C PRO A 85 -20.32 12.07 11.99
N PHE A 86 -20.92 10.93 11.65
CA PHE A 86 -22.06 10.82 10.77
C PHE A 86 -23.38 10.84 11.57
N ARG A 87 -24.43 11.36 10.95
CA ARG A 87 -25.80 11.34 11.45
C ARG A 87 -26.68 10.70 10.38
N ILE A 88 -27.60 9.82 10.78
CA ILE A 88 -28.51 9.15 9.84
C ILE A 88 -29.95 9.52 10.12
N ASN A 89 -30.74 9.60 9.04
CA ASN A 89 -32.18 9.71 9.05
C ASN A 89 -32.74 8.65 8.10
N VAL A 90 -33.54 7.72 8.65
CA VAL A 90 -34.16 6.62 7.91
C VAL A 90 -35.64 6.92 7.80
N ASP A 91 -36.10 7.20 6.59
CA ASP A 91 -37.50 7.51 6.26
C ASP A 91 -38.16 8.56 7.17
N GLY A 92 -37.42 9.63 7.49
CA GLY A 92 -37.87 10.73 8.34
C GLY A 92 -37.49 10.59 9.81
N ILE A 93 -37.06 9.42 10.27
CA ILE A 93 -36.65 9.18 11.67
C ILE A 93 -35.15 9.36 11.80
N SER A 94 -34.71 10.31 12.63
CA SER A 94 -33.28 10.54 12.91
C SER A 94 -32.83 9.82 14.18
N GLY A 95 -31.63 9.26 14.16
CA GLY A 95 -31.04 8.60 15.33
C GLY A 95 -29.75 7.88 14.97
N THR A 96 -28.96 7.49 15.97
CA THR A 96 -27.76 6.65 15.76
C THR A 96 -28.12 5.17 15.66
N GLU A 97 -29.31 4.79 16.13
CA GLU A 97 -29.91 3.46 16.02
C GLU A 97 -31.42 3.62 15.90
N ILE A 98 -32.02 2.96 14.91
CA ILE A 98 -33.44 2.99 14.60
C ILE A 98 -33.86 1.53 14.45
N ASN A 99 -34.91 1.14 15.19
CA ASN A 99 -35.38 -0.24 15.23
C ASN A 99 -36.70 -0.37 14.47
N ASP A 100 -36.98 -1.60 14.05
CA ASP A 100 -38.25 -2.00 13.45
C ASP A 100 -38.65 -1.14 12.24
N VAL A 101 -37.74 -1.02 11.27
CA VAL A 101 -37.97 -0.27 10.03
C VAL A 101 -38.62 -1.19 9.00
N GLU A 102 -39.91 -0.98 8.74
CA GLU A 102 -40.67 -1.75 7.75
C GLU A 102 -40.55 -1.17 6.34
N ILE A 103 -40.36 -2.04 5.35
CA ILE A 103 -40.42 -1.73 3.92
C ILE A 103 -41.50 -2.60 3.28
N TRP A 104 -42.44 -1.96 2.59
CA TRP A 104 -43.52 -2.66 1.89
C TRP A 104 -42.98 -3.54 0.76
N ALA A 105 -43.79 -4.52 0.35
CA ALA A 105 -43.44 -5.42 -0.75
C ALA A 105 -43.17 -4.63 -2.04
N ASN A 106 -42.05 -4.90 -2.71
CA ASN A 106 -41.59 -4.21 -3.92
C ASN A 106 -41.42 -2.69 -3.77
N ASP A 107 -41.16 -2.21 -2.55
CA ASP A 107 -41.00 -0.80 -2.24
C ASP A 107 -39.57 -0.46 -1.80
N SER A 108 -39.32 0.82 -1.51
CA SER A 108 -38.04 1.33 -1.04
C SER A 108 -38.20 2.47 -0.06
N LEU A 109 -37.19 2.68 0.77
CA LEU A 109 -37.09 3.87 1.62
C LEU A 109 -35.78 4.62 1.38
N TYR A 110 -35.78 5.89 1.78
CA TYR A 110 -34.58 6.73 1.77
C TYR A 110 -33.84 6.65 3.11
N VAL A 111 -32.52 6.56 3.02
CA VAL A 111 -31.61 6.83 4.13
C VAL A 111 -30.81 8.07 3.78
N PHE A 112 -31.01 9.14 4.54
CA PHE A 112 -30.21 10.35 4.49
C PHE A 112 -29.07 10.25 5.50
N VAL A 113 -27.89 10.66 5.07
CA VAL A 113 -26.68 10.62 5.89
C VAL A 113 -26.02 11.98 5.78
N GLU A 114 -25.75 12.57 6.94
CA GLU A 114 -25.13 13.87 7.09
C GLU A 114 -23.81 13.71 7.83
N VAL A 115 -22.79 14.48 7.44
CA VAL A 115 -21.50 14.55 8.14
C VAL A 115 -21.06 16.00 8.31
N THR A 116 -20.37 16.29 9.40
CA THR A 116 -19.77 17.59 9.68
C THR A 116 -18.35 17.38 10.19
N ILE A 117 -17.37 17.83 9.40
CA ILE A 117 -15.94 17.71 9.70
C ILE A 117 -15.30 19.08 9.47
N ASP A 118 -14.40 19.49 10.37
CA ASP A 118 -13.53 20.65 10.15
C ASP A 118 -12.26 20.20 9.39
N PRO A 119 -12.12 20.52 8.10
CA PRO A 119 -10.97 20.08 7.30
C PRO A 119 -9.65 20.77 7.69
N ASN A 120 -9.67 21.74 8.62
CA ASN A 120 -8.47 22.41 9.13
C ASN A 120 -8.00 21.86 10.48
N ASP A 121 -8.76 20.97 11.11
CA ASP A 121 -8.32 20.30 12.34
C ASP A 121 -7.29 19.22 11.99
N VAL A 122 -6.03 19.51 12.25
CA VAL A 122 -4.89 18.62 12.03
C VAL A 122 -4.98 17.30 12.82
N ASN A 123 -5.83 17.24 13.85
CA ASN A 123 -6.07 16.01 14.62
C ASN A 123 -7.12 15.11 13.98
N THR A 124 -7.90 15.61 13.01
CA THR A 124 -8.86 14.80 12.28
C THR A 124 -8.11 13.87 11.33
N PRO A 125 -8.39 12.56 11.28
CA PRO A 125 -7.77 11.67 10.29
C PRO A 125 -8.00 12.15 8.85
N PHE A 126 -7.06 11.91 7.93
CA PHE A 126 -7.25 12.25 6.51
C PHE A 126 -8.49 11.58 5.90
N VAL A 127 -8.80 10.36 6.34
CA VAL A 127 -9.96 9.58 5.93
C VAL A 127 -10.76 9.22 7.17
N VAL A 128 -12.00 9.67 7.23
CA VAL A 128 -12.94 9.42 8.32
C VAL A 128 -13.96 8.38 7.86
N GLU A 129 -13.99 7.23 8.52
CA GLU A 129 -14.82 6.09 8.14
C GLU A 129 -15.81 5.71 9.24
N ASP A 130 -16.99 5.25 8.82
CA ASP A 130 -17.95 4.52 9.66
C ASP A 130 -18.77 3.58 8.77
N SER A 131 -19.76 2.89 9.34
CA SER A 131 -20.73 2.12 8.56
C SER A 131 -22.11 2.15 9.17
N ILE A 132 -23.13 2.05 8.31
CA ILE A 132 -24.51 1.82 8.72
C ILE A 132 -24.76 0.32 8.64
N LEU A 133 -25.06 -0.29 9.78
CA LEU A 133 -25.35 -1.69 9.95
C LEU A 133 -26.85 -1.93 9.85
N PHE A 134 -27.25 -2.86 8.99
CA PHE A 134 -28.63 -3.28 8.76
C PHE A 134 -28.80 -4.73 9.21
N LYS A 135 -29.68 -4.97 10.18
CA LYS A 135 -30.01 -6.31 10.66
C LYS A 135 -31.40 -6.74 10.20
N THR A 136 -31.48 -7.79 9.39
CA THR A 136 -32.74 -8.29 8.81
C THR A 136 -32.74 -9.82 8.79
N ASN A 137 -33.77 -10.46 9.35
CA ASN A 137 -33.96 -11.92 9.34
C ASN A 137 -32.71 -12.73 9.77
N GLY A 138 -31.95 -12.20 10.74
CA GLY A 138 -30.72 -12.82 11.25
C GLY A 138 -29.46 -12.48 10.45
N ASN A 139 -29.56 -11.79 9.31
CA ASN A 139 -28.42 -11.32 8.53
C ASN A 139 -27.98 -9.93 8.97
N LEU A 140 -26.67 -9.67 8.84
CA LEU A 140 -26.08 -8.35 9.02
C LEU A 140 -25.48 -7.91 7.68
N GLN A 141 -25.96 -6.79 7.15
CA GLN A 141 -25.35 -6.11 6.02
C GLN A 141 -24.86 -4.73 6.45
N LYS A 142 -23.97 -4.14 5.66
CA LYS A 142 -23.46 -2.79 5.94
C LYS A 142 -23.39 -1.94 4.68
N VAL A 143 -23.55 -0.64 4.88
CA VAL A 143 -23.19 0.41 3.91
C VAL A 143 -22.04 1.22 4.52
N ILE A 144 -20.95 1.38 3.78
CA ILE A 144 -19.73 2.06 4.24
C ILE A 144 -19.90 3.58 4.07
N LEU A 145 -19.46 4.35 5.06
CA LEU A 145 -19.44 5.81 5.02
C LEU A 145 -17.98 6.28 5.02
N VAL A 146 -17.63 7.19 4.11
CA VAL A 146 -16.26 7.72 4.00
C VAL A 146 -16.31 9.23 3.81
N ALA A 147 -15.51 9.99 4.57
CA ALA A 147 -15.39 11.44 4.42
C ALA A 147 -13.92 11.91 4.50
N TRP A 148 -13.64 13.05 3.89
CA TRP A 148 -12.28 13.62 3.78
C TRP A 148 -11.98 14.57 4.95
N GLY A 149 -11.14 14.13 5.88
CA GLY A 149 -11.04 14.79 7.18
C GLY A 149 -10.05 15.95 7.27
N GLN A 150 -9.11 16.07 6.33
CA GLN A 150 -8.20 17.22 6.25
C GLN A 150 -8.07 17.75 4.82
N ASN A 151 -7.57 18.97 4.70
CA ASN A 151 -7.23 19.57 3.42
C ASN A 151 -6.02 18.88 2.77
N ALA A 152 -6.28 18.08 1.73
CA ALA A 152 -5.29 17.32 0.98
C ALA A 152 -5.75 17.10 -0.47
N HIS A 153 -4.83 16.66 -1.32
CA HIS A 153 -5.16 16.17 -2.66
C HIS A 153 -5.57 14.70 -2.58
N PHE A 154 -6.87 14.42 -2.74
CA PHE A 154 -7.39 13.05 -2.67
C PHE A 154 -7.42 12.40 -4.06
N PHE A 155 -6.83 11.21 -4.16
CA PHE A 155 -6.85 10.35 -5.34
C PHE A 155 -7.43 8.98 -4.99
N GLY A 156 -8.00 8.31 -5.98
CA GLY A 156 -8.72 7.04 -5.81
C GLY A 156 -10.11 7.04 -6.43
N PRO A 157 -10.80 5.89 -6.45
CA PRO A 157 -12.18 5.78 -6.91
C PRO A 157 -13.11 6.73 -6.12
N GLY A 158 -13.93 7.51 -6.83
CA GLY A 158 -14.89 8.43 -6.19
C GLY A 158 -14.27 9.68 -5.53
N THR A 159 -12.95 9.86 -5.60
CA THR A 159 -12.27 11.09 -5.14
C THR A 159 -12.27 12.18 -6.22
N PRO A 160 -12.04 13.47 -5.86
CA PRO A 160 -12.02 14.57 -6.82
C PRO A 160 -11.02 14.41 -7.97
N ASN A 161 -9.85 13.80 -7.72
CA ASN A 161 -8.82 13.61 -8.75
C ASN A 161 -8.90 12.25 -9.46
N GLY A 162 -9.77 11.35 -9.00
CA GLY A 162 -9.91 10.00 -9.56
C GLY A 162 -8.70 9.09 -9.31
N TYR A 163 -8.72 7.89 -9.89
CA TYR A 163 -7.69 6.85 -9.68
C TYR A 163 -6.65 6.78 -10.81
N VAL A 164 -6.81 7.52 -11.90
CA VAL A 164 -5.84 7.55 -13.01
C VAL A 164 -5.08 8.87 -12.97
N VAL A 165 -3.79 8.79 -12.65
CA VAL A 165 -2.88 9.94 -12.61
C VAL A 165 -2.24 10.12 -13.99
N ALA A 166 -2.01 11.39 -14.35
CA ALA A 166 -1.45 11.78 -15.64
C ALA A 166 -2.31 11.36 -16.85
N SER A 167 -3.64 11.33 -16.68
CA SER A 167 -4.57 10.86 -17.71
C SER A 167 -4.62 11.73 -18.98
N THR A 168 -4.43 13.05 -18.84
CA THR A 168 -4.48 14.01 -19.96
C THR A 168 -3.10 14.54 -20.38
N GLY A 169 -2.07 14.26 -19.59
CA GLY A 169 -0.71 14.74 -19.79
C GLY A 169 0.16 14.43 -18.59
N ASP A 170 1.48 14.61 -18.73
CA ASP A 170 2.41 14.49 -17.60
C ASP A 170 1.96 15.38 -16.44
N THR A 171 2.10 14.87 -15.22
CA THR A 171 1.61 15.52 -14.00
C THR A 171 2.75 15.69 -13.01
N THR A 172 2.78 16.85 -12.34
CA THR A 172 3.68 17.11 -11.23
C THR A 172 2.87 17.28 -9.95
N TRP A 173 3.29 16.57 -8.91
CA TRP A 173 2.87 16.79 -7.54
C TRP A 173 3.87 17.70 -6.84
N THR A 174 3.38 18.80 -6.28
CA THR A 174 4.16 19.84 -5.62
C THR A 174 3.95 19.77 -4.12
N ASN A 175 4.88 20.32 -3.34
CA ASN A 175 4.75 20.37 -1.88
C ASN A 175 3.83 21.51 -1.41
N ASP A 176 2.61 21.59 -1.95
CA ASP A 176 1.60 22.57 -1.55
C ASP A 176 0.68 22.02 -0.45
N LYS A 177 0.30 20.74 -0.56
CA LYS A 177 -0.53 19.99 0.40
C LYS A 177 -0.16 18.51 0.40
N PRO A 178 -0.54 17.76 1.45
CA PRO A 178 -0.46 16.30 1.41
C PRO A 178 -1.25 15.68 0.25
N TYR A 179 -0.78 14.53 -0.21
CA TYR A 179 -1.48 13.67 -1.15
C TYR A 179 -2.04 12.46 -0.39
N VAL A 180 -3.33 12.19 -0.51
CA VAL A 180 -3.98 11.06 0.14
C VAL A 180 -4.53 10.13 -0.93
N ILE A 181 -4.07 8.89 -0.91
CA ILE A 181 -4.45 7.87 -1.89
C ILE A 181 -5.37 6.86 -1.23
N PHE A 182 -6.57 6.72 -1.80
CA PHE A 182 -7.61 5.80 -1.36
C PHE A 182 -7.79 4.69 -2.39
N ASP A 183 -7.67 3.43 -1.97
CA ASP A 183 -7.88 2.20 -2.76
C ASP A 183 -6.91 1.98 -3.96
N GLY A 184 -6.21 3.01 -4.42
CA GLY A 184 -5.14 2.89 -5.41
C GLY A 184 -5.07 4.03 -6.40
N ILE A 185 -3.92 4.13 -7.07
CA ILE A 185 -3.78 4.90 -8.30
C ILE A 185 -3.07 4.12 -9.37
N ILE A 186 -3.30 4.53 -10.61
CA ILE A 186 -2.58 4.07 -11.79
C ILE A 186 -1.94 5.29 -12.46
N VAL A 187 -0.62 5.30 -12.61
CA VAL A 187 0.08 6.24 -13.50
C VAL A 187 -0.06 5.73 -14.93
N ASP A 188 -0.62 6.55 -15.82
CA ASP A 188 -0.93 6.16 -17.19
C ASP A 188 0.30 5.69 -17.99
N THR A 189 0.09 4.73 -18.90
CA THR A 189 1.12 4.02 -19.70
C THR A 189 2.10 4.89 -20.48
N LEU A 190 1.70 6.08 -20.95
CA LEU A 190 2.55 6.91 -21.82
C LEU A 190 2.95 8.23 -21.15
N ARG A 191 2.85 8.25 -19.82
CA ARG A 191 2.83 9.49 -19.06
C ARG A 191 3.71 9.38 -17.83
N LYS A 192 4.12 10.55 -17.37
CA LYS A 192 5.02 10.69 -16.24
C LYS A 192 4.31 11.35 -15.06
N LEU A 193 4.49 10.76 -13.89
CA LEU A 193 4.23 11.41 -12.61
C LEU A 193 5.57 11.86 -12.02
N SER A 194 5.75 13.18 -11.89
CA SER A 194 6.85 13.78 -11.14
C SER A 194 6.38 14.19 -9.75
N ILE A 195 7.17 13.92 -8.72
CA ILE A 195 6.89 14.31 -7.34
C ILE A 195 8.06 15.15 -6.84
N ASP A 196 7.76 16.39 -6.49
CA ASP A 196 8.74 17.39 -6.08
C ASP A 196 9.23 17.16 -4.64
N PRO A 197 10.41 17.72 -4.27
CA PRO A 197 10.95 17.59 -2.92
C PRO A 197 9.96 17.96 -1.82
N GLY A 198 10.02 17.25 -0.69
CA GLY A 198 9.24 17.54 0.51
C GLY A 198 7.78 17.06 0.50
N CYS A 199 7.29 16.51 -0.61
CA CYS A 199 5.92 15.98 -0.68
C CYS A 199 5.65 14.90 0.39
N ARG A 200 4.41 14.83 0.88
CA ARG A 200 3.92 13.82 1.81
C ARG A 200 2.76 13.06 1.18
N ILE A 201 2.93 11.74 1.00
CA ILE A 201 1.98 10.85 0.34
C ILE A 201 1.49 9.85 1.39
N PHE A 202 0.21 9.93 1.69
CA PHE A 202 -0.48 9.09 2.66
C PHE A 202 -1.34 8.06 1.96
N MET A 203 -1.09 6.80 2.28
CA MET A 203 -1.70 5.65 1.65
C MET A 203 -2.74 5.07 2.60
N HIS A 204 -4.00 5.03 2.18
CA HIS A 204 -5.07 4.48 2.99
C HIS A 204 -5.19 2.98 2.78
N ASN A 205 -5.11 2.17 3.83
CA ASN A 205 -5.45 0.73 3.87
C ASN A 205 -5.18 -0.09 2.58
N SER A 206 -4.09 -0.86 2.56
CA SER A 206 -3.75 -1.79 1.45
C SER A 206 -3.59 -1.16 0.05
N THR A 207 -3.69 0.17 -0.07
CA THR A 207 -3.53 0.90 -1.34
C THR A 207 -2.19 0.59 -2.01
N ILE A 208 -2.22 0.41 -3.33
CA ILE A 208 -1.04 0.22 -4.18
C ILE A 208 -0.94 1.37 -5.20
N VAL A 209 0.28 1.85 -5.44
CA VAL A 209 0.59 2.73 -6.57
C VAL A 209 1.01 1.86 -7.75
N TYR A 210 0.18 1.76 -8.78
CA TYR A 210 0.52 1.06 -10.02
C TYR A 210 1.13 2.05 -11.01
N VAL A 211 2.35 1.78 -11.46
CA VAL A 211 3.02 2.62 -12.45
C VAL A 211 3.06 1.88 -13.78
N LYS A 212 2.28 2.35 -14.77
CA LYS A 212 2.35 1.82 -16.14
C LYS A 212 3.28 2.65 -17.03
N GLY A 213 3.38 3.96 -16.80
CA GLY A 213 4.29 4.87 -17.49
C GLY A 213 5.59 5.08 -16.71
N SER A 214 5.85 6.31 -16.26
CA SER A 214 7.06 6.67 -15.52
C SER A 214 6.76 7.32 -14.18
N LEU A 215 7.52 6.94 -13.15
CA LEU A 215 7.53 7.60 -11.84
C LEU A 215 8.87 8.30 -11.60
N GLN A 216 8.83 9.58 -11.25
CA GLN A 216 9.99 10.41 -10.93
C GLN A 216 9.80 11.01 -9.54
N VAL A 217 10.50 10.50 -8.54
CA VAL A 217 10.50 11.06 -7.18
C VAL A 217 11.79 11.84 -6.98
N ASN A 218 11.65 13.14 -6.72
CA ASN A 218 12.77 14.08 -6.69
C ASN A 218 13.00 14.63 -5.28
N GLY A 219 13.11 13.76 -4.28
CA GLY A 219 13.46 14.16 -2.92
C GLY A 219 14.92 14.61 -2.78
N GLY A 220 15.19 15.38 -1.71
CA GLY A 220 16.54 15.76 -1.31
C GLY A 220 17.18 14.79 -0.30
N THR A 221 18.42 15.07 0.10
CA THR A 221 19.13 14.40 1.21
C THR A 221 18.86 15.05 2.57
N ASP A 222 18.42 16.32 2.58
CA ASP A 222 17.85 16.94 3.78
C ASP A 222 16.48 16.32 4.07
N THR A 223 16.30 15.81 5.29
CA THR A 223 15.04 15.26 5.81
C THR A 223 13.79 16.10 5.54
N THR A 224 13.91 17.44 5.46
CA THR A 224 12.78 18.33 5.12
C THR A 224 12.37 18.22 3.64
N GLN A 225 13.30 17.85 2.78
CA GLN A 225 13.16 17.69 1.33
C GLN A 225 12.89 16.24 0.92
N ASN A 226 12.94 15.28 1.83
CA ASN A 226 12.58 13.90 1.53
C ASN A 226 11.11 13.83 1.06
N VAL A 227 10.83 12.97 0.09
CA VAL A 227 9.47 12.59 -0.28
C VAL A 227 9.06 11.38 0.53
N VAL A 228 7.96 11.47 1.29
CA VAL A 228 7.56 10.42 2.23
C VAL A 228 6.32 9.69 1.74
N PHE A 229 6.39 8.36 1.66
CA PHE A 229 5.27 7.45 1.43
C PHE A 229 5.01 6.65 2.71
N THR A 230 3.82 6.80 3.30
CA THR A 230 3.45 6.17 4.58
C THR A 230 1.94 5.93 4.66
N GLY A 231 1.50 5.16 5.65
CA GLY A 231 0.07 4.97 5.96
C GLY A 231 -0.63 6.24 6.42
N THR A 232 -1.96 6.26 6.36
CA THR A 232 -2.81 7.38 6.86
C THR A 232 -2.93 7.43 8.40
N ARG A 233 -2.44 6.42 9.13
CA ARG A 233 -2.39 6.39 10.60
C ARG A 233 -1.07 6.97 11.08
N LEU A 234 -1.13 8.14 11.70
CA LEU A 234 0.04 8.95 12.05
C LEU A 234 0.37 8.94 13.54
N GLU A 235 -0.43 8.24 14.34
CA GLU A 235 -0.21 8.10 15.77
C GLU A 235 1.09 7.34 16.02
N ASP A 236 1.85 7.74 17.06
CA ASP A 236 3.17 7.17 17.37
C ASP A 236 3.17 5.64 17.48
N TYR A 237 2.06 5.06 17.97
CA TYR A 237 1.87 3.61 18.05
C TYR A 237 2.00 2.90 16.70
N TYR A 238 1.63 3.57 15.60
CA TYR A 238 1.70 3.01 14.25
C TYR A 238 3.05 3.25 13.56
N ASP A 239 3.96 4.08 14.10
CA ASP A 239 5.29 4.22 13.51
C ASP A 239 6.10 2.92 13.68
N GLY A 240 6.53 2.37 12.54
CA GLY A 240 7.22 1.08 12.50
C GLY A 240 6.32 -0.15 12.41
N ILE A 241 4.99 0.00 12.39
CA ILE A 241 4.06 -1.11 12.13
C ILE A 241 4.00 -1.36 10.61
N PRO A 242 4.46 -2.51 10.08
CA PRO A 242 4.45 -2.81 8.66
C PRO A 242 3.04 -3.16 8.15
N GLY A 243 2.85 -3.14 6.83
CA GLY A 243 1.61 -3.61 6.19
C GLY A 243 0.41 -2.68 6.26
N GLN A 244 0.60 -1.39 6.58
CA GLN A 244 -0.50 -0.41 6.63
C GLN A 244 -1.04 -0.06 5.24
N TRP A 245 -0.22 -0.22 4.21
CA TRP A 245 -0.57 -0.04 2.81
C TRP A 245 0.18 -1.05 1.93
N GLY A 246 -0.15 -1.15 0.65
CA GLY A 246 0.39 -2.17 -0.25
C GLY A 246 1.87 -1.93 -0.60
N GLY A 247 2.14 -0.96 -1.47
CA GLY A 247 3.48 -0.68 -1.95
C GLY A 247 3.45 0.05 -3.30
N ILE A 248 4.63 0.27 -3.89
CA ILE A 248 4.77 0.83 -5.23
C ILE A 248 5.05 -0.29 -6.21
N TYR A 249 4.20 -0.49 -7.22
CA TYR A 249 4.36 -1.52 -8.24
C TYR A 249 4.65 -0.89 -9.61
N LEU A 250 5.91 -1.00 -10.03
CA LEU A 250 6.37 -0.68 -11.39
C LEU A 250 6.04 -1.87 -12.31
N LEU A 251 5.04 -1.68 -13.18
CA LEU A 251 4.55 -2.73 -14.06
C LEU A 251 5.50 -2.95 -15.24
N ARG A 252 5.39 -4.11 -15.91
CA ARG A 252 6.23 -4.54 -17.04
C ARG A 252 6.51 -3.49 -18.12
N ALA A 253 5.54 -2.62 -18.42
CA ALA A 253 5.67 -1.62 -19.47
C ALA A 253 6.20 -0.26 -18.96
N SER A 254 6.39 -0.12 -17.65
CA SER A 254 6.93 1.09 -17.06
C SER A 254 8.38 1.30 -17.48
N PHE A 255 8.76 2.56 -17.65
CA PHE A 255 10.07 2.94 -18.17
C PHE A 255 10.55 4.22 -17.49
N ASP A 256 11.87 4.43 -17.48
CA ASP A 256 12.50 5.61 -16.91
C ASP A 256 11.94 5.95 -15.52
N ASN A 257 11.91 4.96 -14.62
CA ASN A 257 11.54 5.19 -13.24
C ASN A 257 12.78 5.60 -12.43
N GLU A 258 12.65 6.70 -11.70
CA GLU A 258 13.72 7.25 -10.86
C GLU A 258 13.14 7.63 -9.50
N ILE A 259 13.73 7.11 -8.43
CA ILE A 259 13.30 7.41 -7.07
C ILE A 259 14.52 7.93 -6.29
N LYS A 260 14.51 9.22 -5.99
CA LYS A 260 15.58 9.87 -5.22
C LYS A 260 15.04 10.55 -3.98
N GLY A 261 15.77 10.48 -2.86
CA GLY A 261 15.40 11.17 -1.62
C GLY A 261 14.06 10.73 -1.05
N ALA A 262 13.68 9.46 -1.23
CA ALA A 262 12.39 8.95 -0.78
C ALA A 262 12.50 8.26 0.58
N VAL A 263 11.46 8.36 1.39
CA VAL A 263 11.24 7.51 2.57
C VAL A 263 9.98 6.71 2.35
N ILE A 264 10.10 5.41 2.10
CA ILE A 264 8.99 4.48 1.90
C ILE A 264 8.90 3.62 3.14
N LYS A 265 7.81 3.73 3.90
CA LYS A 265 7.70 3.02 5.17
C LYS A 265 6.32 2.42 5.43
N ASN A 266 6.29 1.43 6.32
CA ASN A 266 5.06 0.84 6.87
C ASN A 266 4.19 0.13 5.81
N SER A 267 4.81 -0.39 4.74
CA SER A 267 4.11 -1.02 3.62
C SER A 267 4.09 -2.55 3.73
N LEU A 268 3.29 -3.20 2.89
CA LEU A 268 3.26 -4.64 2.72
C LEU A 268 4.51 -5.09 1.96
N PHE A 269 4.82 -4.43 0.84
CA PHE A 269 6.09 -4.51 0.13
C PHE A 269 6.56 -3.08 -0.17
N GLY A 270 7.86 -2.81 -0.26
CA GLY A 270 8.34 -1.44 -0.51
C GLY A 270 8.13 -1.06 -1.98
N ILE A 271 8.95 -1.64 -2.85
CA ILE A 271 8.85 -1.45 -4.31
C ILE A 271 8.91 -2.81 -4.99
N ARG A 272 7.96 -3.07 -5.88
CA ARG A 272 7.96 -4.23 -6.78
C ARG A 272 8.18 -3.78 -8.21
N ILE A 273 9.11 -4.44 -8.89
CA ILE A 273 9.46 -4.18 -10.29
C ILE A 273 9.39 -5.50 -11.06
N ASP A 274 8.76 -5.45 -12.22
CA ASP A 274 8.52 -6.62 -13.05
C ASP A 274 9.11 -6.44 -14.45
N SER A 275 9.69 -7.53 -14.96
CA SER A 275 10.10 -7.75 -16.34
C SER A 275 11.38 -7.06 -16.79
N VAL A 276 11.88 -7.56 -17.93
CA VAL A 276 13.21 -7.28 -18.46
C VAL A 276 13.33 -5.82 -18.90
N ALA A 277 14.49 -5.24 -18.61
CA ALA A 277 14.91 -3.94 -19.10
C ALA A 277 14.66 -3.79 -20.61
N VAL A 278 14.03 -2.67 -21.00
CA VAL A 278 13.89 -2.29 -22.40
C VAL A 278 15.05 -1.34 -22.75
N ASN A 279 15.71 -1.56 -23.88
CA ASN A 279 16.78 -0.68 -24.41
C ASN A 279 18.04 -0.55 -23.53
N ASN A 280 18.45 -1.60 -22.80
CA ASN A 280 19.63 -1.61 -21.92
C ASN A 280 19.61 -0.52 -20.83
N ARG A 281 18.43 -0.03 -20.44
CA ARG A 281 18.27 0.88 -19.30
C ARG A 281 17.67 0.12 -18.12
N PRO A 282 18.12 0.34 -16.88
CA PRO A 282 17.49 -0.27 -15.72
C PRO A 282 16.02 0.18 -15.63
N ASN A 283 15.14 -0.72 -15.20
CA ASN A 283 13.72 -0.44 -14.98
C ASN A 283 13.51 0.55 -13.82
N LEU A 284 14.45 0.57 -12.86
CA LEU A 284 14.47 1.49 -11.73
C LEU A 284 15.91 1.97 -11.44
N ILE A 285 16.06 3.28 -11.30
CA ILE A 285 17.19 3.89 -10.59
C ILE A 285 16.67 4.40 -9.24
N ILE A 286 17.21 3.90 -8.14
CA ILE A 286 16.87 4.37 -6.79
C ILE A 286 18.13 4.92 -6.10
N GLY A 287 18.03 6.12 -5.54
CA GLY A 287 19.15 6.85 -4.97
C GLY A 287 18.79 7.54 -3.67
N ASN A 288 19.71 7.65 -2.71
CA ASN A 288 19.53 8.50 -1.53
C ASN A 288 18.20 8.25 -0.79
N SER A 289 17.76 6.99 -0.70
CA SER A 289 16.40 6.65 -0.26
C SER A 289 16.41 5.66 0.90
N ILE A 290 15.37 5.73 1.73
CA ILE A 290 15.14 4.87 2.87
C ILE A 290 13.89 4.02 2.62
N ILE A 291 14.02 2.71 2.75
CA ILE A 291 12.88 1.78 2.74
C ILE A 291 12.90 1.02 4.06
N ARG A 292 11.82 1.15 4.86
CA ARG A 292 11.82 0.58 6.22
C ARG A 292 10.48 0.04 6.67
N ASP A 293 10.53 -0.88 7.63
CA ASP A 293 9.37 -1.43 8.31
C ASP A 293 8.34 -1.96 7.30
N VAL A 294 8.80 -2.91 6.50
CA VAL A 294 8.05 -3.54 5.41
C VAL A 294 7.65 -4.95 5.82
N TYR A 295 6.40 -5.34 5.58
CA TYR A 295 5.89 -6.64 6.07
C TYR A 295 6.51 -7.84 5.35
N ASP A 296 6.71 -7.71 4.04
CA ASP A 296 7.31 -8.73 3.19
C ASP A 296 8.74 -8.28 2.82
N SER A 297 8.99 -7.95 1.55
CA SER A 297 10.31 -7.54 1.08
C SER A 297 10.40 -6.05 0.72
N GLY A 298 11.55 -5.45 1.01
CA GLY A 298 11.82 -4.02 0.76
C GLY A 298 11.82 -3.66 -0.72
N ILE A 299 12.70 -4.29 -1.50
CA ILE A 299 12.73 -4.17 -2.96
C ILE A 299 12.60 -5.57 -3.58
N ILE A 300 11.63 -5.72 -4.47
CA ILE A 300 11.35 -6.96 -5.19
C ILE A 300 11.60 -6.72 -6.68
N GLY A 301 12.60 -7.40 -7.24
CA GLY A 301 12.88 -7.41 -8.67
C GLY A 301 12.57 -8.77 -9.28
N LEU A 302 11.73 -8.81 -10.33
CA LEU A 302 11.36 -10.04 -11.04
C LEU A 302 11.82 -9.96 -12.48
N SER A 303 12.86 -10.70 -12.86
CA SER A 303 13.46 -10.66 -14.21
C SER A 303 13.76 -9.24 -14.70
N THR A 304 14.36 -8.37 -13.88
CA THR A 304 14.38 -6.92 -14.14
C THR A 304 15.76 -6.26 -14.00
N GLY A 305 15.86 -4.97 -14.29
CA GLY A 305 17.08 -4.17 -14.11
C GLY A 305 16.94 -3.13 -12.98
N ILE A 306 17.80 -3.15 -11.97
CA ILE A 306 17.78 -2.16 -10.87
C ILE A 306 19.18 -1.60 -10.63
N VAL A 307 19.27 -0.28 -10.54
CA VAL A 307 20.45 0.42 -10.03
C VAL A 307 20.07 1.12 -8.73
N GLY A 308 20.66 0.70 -7.62
CA GLY A 308 20.50 1.32 -6.31
C GLY A 308 21.79 2.02 -5.87
N TYR A 309 21.70 3.21 -5.30
CA TYR A 309 22.87 3.83 -4.69
C TYR A 309 22.53 4.64 -3.44
N ASN A 310 23.43 4.62 -2.46
CA ASN A 310 23.30 5.42 -1.23
C ASN A 310 21.92 5.22 -0.56
N CYS A 311 21.45 3.97 -0.50
CA CYS A 311 20.14 3.64 0.05
C CYS A 311 20.29 2.89 1.38
N LEU A 312 19.34 3.12 2.28
CA LEU A 312 19.18 2.34 3.51
C LEU A 312 17.90 1.53 3.42
N VAL A 313 18.00 0.20 3.46
CA VAL A 313 16.84 -0.69 3.54
C VAL A 313 16.95 -1.49 4.82
N TYR A 314 15.93 -1.47 5.67
CA TYR A 314 15.95 -2.21 6.94
C TYR A 314 14.57 -2.60 7.46
N ASN A 315 14.53 -3.47 8.47
CA ASN A 315 13.29 -3.96 9.10
C ASN A 315 12.29 -4.47 8.05
N CYS A 316 12.70 -5.44 7.24
CA CYS A 316 11.82 -6.11 6.28
C CYS A 316 11.45 -7.50 6.83
N GLY A 317 10.19 -7.93 6.70
CA GLY A 317 9.75 -9.21 7.26
C GLY A 317 10.32 -10.45 6.58
N ARG A 318 10.77 -10.34 5.32
CA ARG A 318 11.49 -11.40 4.60
C ARG A 318 12.87 -10.93 4.15
N HIS A 319 12.93 -10.23 3.01
CA HIS A 319 14.20 -9.81 2.42
C HIS A 319 14.24 -8.29 2.30
N ASN A 320 15.40 -7.68 2.51
CA ASN A 320 15.58 -6.28 2.14
C ASN A 320 15.65 -6.17 0.61
N LEU A 321 16.32 -7.13 -0.03
CA LEU A 321 16.39 -7.31 -1.48
C LEU A 321 15.96 -8.73 -1.88
N GLN A 322 14.87 -8.82 -2.63
CA GLN A 322 14.41 -10.06 -3.25
C GLN A 322 14.51 -9.94 -4.77
N LEU A 323 15.49 -10.61 -5.36
CA LEU A 323 15.83 -10.53 -6.78
C LEU A 323 15.65 -11.90 -7.40
N GLU A 324 14.57 -12.09 -8.14
CA GLU A 324 14.13 -13.42 -8.60
C GLU A 324 14.05 -13.48 -10.12
N TYR A 325 14.10 -14.70 -10.65
CA TYR A 325 13.93 -14.99 -12.06
C TYR A 325 14.97 -14.28 -12.95
N GLY A 326 16.17 -14.09 -12.42
CA GLY A 326 17.28 -13.40 -13.06
C GLY A 326 17.11 -11.89 -13.15
N GLY A 327 17.98 -11.22 -13.91
CA GLY A 327 18.01 -9.77 -14.04
C GLY A 327 19.42 -9.17 -13.99
N GLN A 328 19.47 -7.83 -13.93
CA GLN A 328 20.69 -7.05 -13.82
C GLN A 328 20.59 -6.09 -12.64
N TYR A 329 21.48 -6.24 -11.67
CA TYR A 329 21.38 -5.54 -10.39
C TYR A 329 22.72 -4.92 -10.04
N THR A 330 22.72 -3.62 -9.78
CA THR A 330 23.92 -2.90 -9.32
C THR A 330 23.56 -2.08 -8.10
N PHE A 331 24.26 -2.29 -6.99
CA PHE A 331 24.09 -1.54 -5.75
C PHE A 331 25.42 -0.94 -5.31
N VAL A 332 25.40 0.37 -4.98
CA VAL A 332 26.62 1.12 -4.63
C VAL A 332 26.37 1.93 -3.36
N GLN A 333 27.23 1.81 -2.35
CA GLN A 333 27.08 2.54 -1.09
C GLN A 333 25.71 2.32 -0.40
N CYS A 334 25.16 1.12 -0.50
CA CYS A 334 23.88 0.80 0.15
C CYS A 334 24.10 0.02 1.45
N THR A 335 23.24 0.28 2.44
CA THR A 335 23.16 -0.50 3.67
C THR A 335 21.86 -1.30 3.68
N PHE A 336 21.99 -2.62 3.71
CA PHE A 336 20.90 -3.58 3.89
C PHE A 336 21.08 -4.23 5.25
N ALA A 337 20.23 -3.86 6.20
CA ALA A 337 20.36 -4.31 7.57
C ALA A 337 19.04 -4.84 8.12
N ASN A 338 19.05 -5.98 8.78
CA ASN A 338 17.82 -6.52 9.37
C ASN A 338 18.11 -7.18 10.70
N TYR A 339 17.44 -6.67 11.73
CA TYR A 339 17.58 -7.14 13.09
C TYR A 339 16.21 -7.51 13.61
N SER A 340 16.10 -8.67 14.26
CA SER A 340 14.87 -9.07 14.93
C SER A 340 14.44 -8.02 15.96
N ASN A 341 13.16 -7.67 15.96
CA ASN A 341 12.55 -6.74 16.91
C ASN A 341 11.19 -7.27 17.38
N ALA A 342 10.45 -6.48 18.16
CA ALA A 342 9.17 -6.90 18.73
C ALA A 342 8.06 -7.15 17.68
N ILE A 343 8.20 -6.61 16.48
CA ILE A 343 7.20 -6.66 15.40
C ILE A 343 7.65 -7.60 14.28
N ILE A 344 8.90 -7.46 13.85
CA ILE A 344 9.50 -8.24 12.76
C ILE A 344 10.50 -9.24 13.34
N ASN A 345 10.28 -10.51 13.03
CA ASN A 345 11.18 -11.59 13.38
C ASN A 345 12.04 -11.91 12.15
N HIS A 346 13.28 -11.42 12.14
CA HIS A 346 14.25 -11.67 11.08
C HIS A 346 14.67 -13.15 11.12
N ARG A 347 14.52 -13.84 9.99
CA ARG A 347 14.77 -15.30 9.83
C ARG A 347 15.13 -15.69 8.40
N ASP A 348 14.70 -14.90 7.43
CA ASP A 348 15.03 -15.07 6.02
C ASP A 348 16.28 -14.22 5.71
N PRO A 349 17.19 -14.65 4.82
CA PRO A 349 18.39 -13.89 4.47
C PRO A 349 18.07 -12.48 3.93
N ILE A 350 18.82 -11.44 4.32
CA ILE A 350 18.60 -10.05 3.87
C ILE A 350 18.58 -9.90 2.34
N VAL A 351 19.50 -10.57 1.65
CA VAL A 351 19.61 -10.55 0.19
C VAL A 351 19.35 -11.93 -0.36
N ARG A 352 18.35 -12.03 -1.22
CA ARG A 352 18.04 -13.24 -1.98
C ARG A 352 18.16 -12.96 -3.49
N ILE A 353 18.92 -13.80 -4.19
CA ILE A 353 19.12 -13.74 -5.63
C ILE A 353 18.84 -15.11 -6.23
N GLY A 354 17.87 -15.22 -7.14
CA GLY A 354 17.48 -16.47 -7.78
C GLY A 354 17.28 -16.33 -9.29
N ASN A 355 17.57 -17.40 -10.04
CA ASN A 355 17.46 -17.42 -11.51
C ASN A 355 16.40 -18.41 -12.03
N TYR A 356 15.49 -18.93 -11.21
CA TYR A 356 14.53 -19.93 -11.68
C TYR A 356 13.15 -19.87 -11.04
N TYR A 357 12.19 -20.46 -11.75
CA TYR A 357 10.86 -20.74 -11.23
C TYR A 357 10.63 -22.27 -11.18
N PRO A 358 10.33 -22.85 -10.01
CA PRO A 358 10.02 -24.26 -9.89
C PRO A 358 8.62 -24.55 -10.46
N GLY A 359 8.56 -25.01 -11.71
CA GLY A 359 7.33 -25.52 -12.31
C GLY A 359 7.00 -26.93 -11.82
N GLN A 360 5.76 -27.41 -12.08
CA GLN A 360 5.34 -28.75 -11.65
C GLN A 360 6.11 -29.89 -12.36
N ASP A 361 6.50 -29.70 -13.62
CA ASP A 361 7.15 -30.73 -14.44
C ASP A 361 8.60 -30.40 -14.85
N ALA A 362 8.99 -29.12 -14.83
CA ALA A 362 10.32 -28.66 -15.19
C ALA A 362 10.69 -27.35 -14.47
N VAL A 363 11.97 -27.19 -14.18
CA VAL A 363 12.54 -25.92 -13.68
C VAL A 363 12.70 -24.97 -14.85
N ASN A 364 12.05 -23.79 -14.77
CA ASN A 364 12.25 -22.74 -15.74
C ASN A 364 13.42 -21.88 -15.29
N ILE A 365 14.59 -22.06 -15.93
CA ILE A 365 15.81 -21.29 -15.67
C ILE A 365 15.80 -20.04 -16.55
N PHE A 366 16.05 -18.90 -15.94
CA PHE A 366 16.17 -17.62 -16.61
C PHE A 366 17.65 -17.38 -16.95
N PRO A 367 17.96 -17.07 -18.22
CA PRO A 367 19.30 -17.25 -18.76
C PRO A 367 20.33 -16.17 -18.35
N TYR A 368 19.96 -15.21 -17.50
CA TYR A 368 20.84 -14.09 -17.19
C TYR A 368 20.57 -13.52 -15.80
N THR A 369 21.56 -13.66 -14.90
CA THR A 369 21.54 -13.08 -13.56
C THR A 369 22.90 -12.43 -13.29
N GLN A 370 22.95 -11.10 -13.30
CA GLN A 370 24.16 -10.35 -12.96
C GLN A 370 23.88 -9.41 -11.80
N SER A 371 24.64 -9.58 -10.71
CA SER A 371 24.47 -8.79 -9.50
C SER A 371 25.83 -8.26 -9.03
N ASN A 372 25.96 -6.95 -8.88
CA ASN A 372 27.19 -6.30 -8.46
C ASN A 372 26.91 -5.39 -7.27
N PHE A 373 27.65 -5.59 -6.20
CA PHE A 373 27.58 -4.78 -4.98
C PHE A 373 28.93 -4.15 -4.74
N THR A 374 28.97 -2.82 -4.57
CA THR A 374 30.20 -2.07 -4.30
C THR A 374 30.00 -1.19 -3.07
N ASN A 375 30.91 -1.24 -2.10
CA ASN A 375 30.82 -0.47 -0.86
C ASN A 375 29.50 -0.70 -0.09
N CYS A 376 28.93 -1.90 -0.15
CA CYS A 376 27.68 -2.20 0.52
C CYS A 376 27.91 -2.81 1.90
N ILE A 377 26.98 -2.56 2.82
CA ILE A 377 26.84 -3.30 4.08
C ILE A 377 25.63 -4.22 3.96
N ILE A 378 25.81 -5.51 4.21
CA ILE A 378 24.75 -6.53 4.28
C ILE A 378 24.91 -7.27 5.60
N TYR A 379 24.13 -6.90 6.61
CA TYR A 379 24.36 -7.41 7.97
C TYR A 379 23.07 -7.53 8.79
N GLY A 380 22.93 -8.64 9.49
CA GLY A 380 21.80 -8.92 10.36
C GLY A 380 22.12 -9.98 11.40
N THR A 381 21.09 -10.57 11.99
CA THR A 381 21.22 -11.54 13.07
C THR A 381 21.37 -12.98 12.61
N GLU A 382 21.09 -13.30 11.35
CA GLU A 382 21.19 -14.66 10.83
C GLU A 382 22.63 -15.01 10.44
N ASP A 383 22.96 -16.31 10.42
CA ASP A 383 24.32 -16.74 10.07
C ASP A 383 24.65 -16.58 8.58
N GLU A 384 23.63 -16.65 7.72
CA GLU A 384 23.73 -16.41 6.28
C GLU A 384 22.73 -15.33 5.84
N GLU A 385 23.24 -14.14 5.52
CA GLU A 385 22.41 -13.03 5.05
C GLU A 385 22.34 -12.91 3.52
N VAL A 386 23.09 -13.74 2.79
CA VAL A 386 23.13 -13.75 1.33
C VAL A 386 22.79 -15.14 0.78
N LEU A 387 21.57 -15.27 0.27
CA LEU A 387 21.12 -16.47 -0.43
C LEU A 387 21.29 -16.31 -1.94
N LEU A 388 22.18 -17.10 -2.52
CA LEU A 388 22.35 -17.25 -3.97
C LEU A 388 21.71 -18.57 -4.38
N ASP A 389 20.52 -18.49 -4.96
CA ASP A 389 19.67 -19.62 -5.31
C ASP A 389 19.71 -19.89 -6.81
N ASP A 390 20.86 -20.40 -7.24
CA ASP A 390 21.10 -20.86 -8.60
C ASP A 390 20.47 -22.24 -8.81
N ALA A 391 19.61 -22.35 -9.82
CA ALA A 391 18.94 -23.58 -10.25
C ALA A 391 19.87 -24.77 -10.51
N THR A 392 21.15 -24.50 -10.80
CA THR A 392 22.16 -25.50 -11.12
C THR A 392 23.14 -25.75 -9.98
N GLU A 393 22.85 -25.22 -8.78
CA GLU A 393 23.67 -25.38 -7.58
C GLU A 393 25.11 -24.83 -7.75
N GLY A 394 25.25 -23.68 -8.43
CA GLY A 394 26.53 -22.99 -8.65
C GLY A 394 27.21 -23.34 -9.99
N GLY A 395 26.51 -24.03 -10.88
CA GLY A 395 27.01 -24.44 -12.20
C GLY A 395 26.65 -23.51 -13.35
N ASP A 396 25.80 -22.50 -13.14
CA ASP A 396 25.29 -21.65 -14.22
C ASP A 396 26.30 -20.52 -14.48
N PRO A 397 27.02 -20.54 -15.64
CA PRO A 397 27.97 -19.48 -15.96
C PRO A 397 27.29 -18.10 -16.15
N ASN A 398 25.96 -18.05 -16.25
CA ASN A 398 25.19 -16.83 -16.37
C ASN A 398 24.60 -16.35 -15.04
N PHE A 399 24.88 -17.05 -13.93
CA PHE A 399 24.62 -16.58 -12.58
C PHE A 399 25.91 -15.98 -12.01
N VAL A 400 26.09 -14.67 -12.23
CA VAL A 400 27.30 -13.94 -11.82
C VAL A 400 26.94 -12.95 -10.73
N THR A 401 27.52 -13.16 -9.54
CA THR A 401 27.39 -12.22 -8.42
C THR A 401 28.78 -11.78 -7.96
N THR A 402 28.97 -10.48 -7.75
CA THR A 402 30.20 -9.92 -7.21
C THR A 402 29.91 -8.96 -6.06
N PHE A 403 30.75 -9.04 -5.03
CA PHE A 403 30.80 -8.12 -3.91
C PHE A 403 32.21 -7.52 -3.86
N ASN A 404 32.30 -6.20 -3.95
CA ASN A 404 33.55 -5.47 -4.02
C ASN A 404 33.60 -4.41 -2.92
N HIS A 405 34.56 -4.51 -1.99
CA HIS A 405 34.64 -3.64 -0.82
C HIS A 405 33.34 -3.63 -0.01
N CYS A 406 32.74 -4.79 0.24
CA CYS A 406 31.51 -4.91 0.99
C CYS A 406 31.77 -5.50 2.39
N LEU A 407 30.89 -5.17 3.34
CA LEU A 407 30.81 -5.86 4.63
C LEU A 407 29.61 -6.80 4.62
N LEU A 408 29.83 -8.09 4.93
CA LEU A 408 28.78 -9.10 4.89
C LEU A 408 28.78 -10.03 6.11
N LYS A 409 27.59 -10.49 6.50
CA LYS A 409 27.38 -11.67 7.35
C LYS A 409 27.00 -12.86 6.45
N THR A 410 27.85 -13.90 6.39
CA THR A 410 27.70 -15.03 5.47
C THR A 410 28.47 -16.27 5.95
N GLU A 411 28.01 -17.47 5.61
CA GLU A 411 28.74 -18.71 5.88
C GLU A 411 29.87 -18.97 4.87
N ARG A 412 29.91 -18.20 3.77
CA ARG A 412 30.96 -18.30 2.75
C ARG A 412 32.29 -17.75 3.27
N THR A 413 33.38 -18.33 2.78
CA THR A 413 34.74 -17.95 3.14
C THR A 413 35.30 -16.87 2.21
N THR A 414 36.30 -16.13 2.68
CA THR A 414 36.91 -14.99 1.96
C THR A 414 37.62 -15.36 0.66
N ASP A 415 37.96 -16.63 0.46
CA ASP A 415 38.56 -17.16 -0.77
C ASP A 415 37.54 -17.45 -1.87
N ASN A 416 36.24 -17.33 -1.58
CA ASN A 416 35.21 -17.44 -2.61
C ASN A 416 35.37 -16.30 -3.64
N PRO A 417 35.46 -16.61 -4.95
CA PRO A 417 35.77 -15.63 -5.99
C PRO A 417 34.71 -14.53 -6.18
N ILE A 418 33.51 -14.68 -5.59
CA ILE A 418 32.51 -13.61 -5.60
C ILE A 418 32.93 -12.41 -4.75
N PHE A 419 33.90 -12.57 -3.84
CA PHE A 419 34.36 -11.51 -2.95
C PHE A 419 35.66 -10.87 -3.45
N ALA A 420 35.66 -9.54 -3.50
CA ALA A 420 36.85 -8.71 -3.71
C ALA A 420 36.95 -7.70 -2.57
N ALA A 421 38.05 -7.74 -1.80
CA ALA A 421 38.32 -6.82 -0.69
C ALA A 421 37.17 -6.68 0.34
N CYS A 422 36.42 -7.77 0.59
CA CYS A 422 35.28 -7.75 1.51
C CYS A 422 35.69 -8.03 2.96
N ILE A 423 34.91 -7.48 3.89
CA ILE A 423 34.97 -7.77 5.32
C ILE A 423 33.84 -8.76 5.63
N LEU A 424 34.18 -9.97 6.05
CA LEU A 424 33.19 -11.01 6.36
C LEU A 424 33.10 -11.24 7.86
N ASN A 425 31.86 -11.33 8.37
CA ASN A 425 31.53 -11.71 9.73
C ASN A 425 32.31 -10.91 10.81
N PRO A 426 32.29 -9.56 10.78
CA PRO A 426 32.83 -8.78 11.90
C PRO A 426 32.17 -9.20 13.22
N ALA A 427 32.90 -9.05 14.33
CA ALA A 427 32.42 -9.44 15.64
C ALA A 427 31.10 -8.74 16.01
N PHE A 428 30.17 -9.49 16.60
CA PHE A 428 28.77 -9.10 16.82
C PHE A 428 28.55 -7.99 17.88
N GLN A 429 29.58 -7.43 18.51
CA GLN A 429 29.46 -6.59 19.71
C GLN A 429 28.90 -5.17 19.46
N ASP A 430 27.86 -5.03 18.64
CA ASP A 430 27.24 -3.76 18.24
C ASP A 430 28.28 -2.76 17.71
N THR A 431 29.39 -3.27 17.15
CA THR A 431 30.54 -2.48 16.69
C THR A 431 30.35 -1.96 15.27
N LEU A 432 29.17 -2.09 14.66
CA LEU A 432 28.95 -1.64 13.28
C LEU A 432 28.24 -0.29 13.21
N PHE A 433 27.17 -0.16 13.98
CA PHE A 433 26.24 0.98 13.94
C PHE A 433 26.16 1.66 15.30
N VAL A 434 25.69 2.91 15.33
CA VAL A 434 25.45 3.66 16.58
C VAL A 434 24.40 2.95 17.44
N SER A 435 23.26 2.56 16.85
CA SER A 435 22.27 1.71 17.51
C SER A 435 21.27 1.17 16.50
N SER A 436 21.42 -0.10 16.14
CA SER A 436 20.43 -0.80 15.29
C SER A 436 19.04 -0.85 15.95
N PHE A 437 18.98 -0.95 17.28
CA PHE A 437 17.75 -0.97 18.06
C PHE A 437 16.96 0.34 17.97
N GLU A 438 17.64 1.49 18.03
CA GLU A 438 17.04 2.82 17.88
C GLU A 438 16.88 3.24 16.40
N ARG A 439 17.11 2.31 15.46
CA ARG A 439 17.07 2.52 14.01
C ARG A 439 18.10 3.54 13.51
N ASP A 440 19.22 3.66 14.21
CA ASP A 440 20.35 4.52 13.86
C ASP A 440 21.49 3.69 13.26
N PHE A 441 21.49 3.62 11.94
CA PHE A 441 22.46 2.86 11.14
C PHE A 441 23.67 3.69 10.73
N ARG A 442 23.88 4.87 11.32
CA ARG A 442 25.16 5.57 11.20
C ARG A 442 26.26 4.69 11.77
N LEU A 443 27.47 4.80 11.21
CA LEU A 443 28.62 4.03 11.70
C LEU A 443 29.01 4.53 13.11
N ASN A 444 29.37 3.61 13.98
CA ASN A 444 29.99 3.97 15.26
C ASN A 444 31.51 4.09 15.13
N ASP A 445 32.16 4.64 16.16
CA ASP A 445 33.59 4.96 16.15
C ASP A 445 34.52 3.74 15.96
N ASP A 446 34.06 2.54 16.31
CA ASP A 446 34.83 1.29 16.21
C ASP A 446 34.47 0.49 14.94
N SER A 447 33.70 1.09 14.03
CA SER A 447 33.17 0.39 12.87
C SER A 447 34.26 0.01 11.88
N PRO A 448 34.35 -1.28 11.48
CA PRO A 448 35.34 -1.72 10.50
C PRO A 448 35.02 -1.20 9.08
N CYS A 449 33.86 -0.58 8.88
CA CYS A 449 33.48 0.05 7.63
C CYS A 449 34.15 1.41 7.40
N ILE A 450 34.71 2.01 8.45
CA ILE A 450 35.37 3.32 8.39
C ILE A 450 36.63 3.21 7.53
N ASN A 451 36.74 4.05 6.51
CA ASN A 451 37.85 4.13 5.56
C ASN A 451 38.17 2.81 4.84
N ALA A 452 37.18 1.92 4.70
CA ALA A 452 37.38 0.58 4.15
C ALA A 452 36.77 0.38 2.75
N GLY A 453 36.05 1.38 2.23
CA GLY A 453 35.41 1.35 0.92
C GLY A 453 36.34 1.73 -0.24
N LEU A 454 35.90 1.37 -1.45
CA LEU A 454 36.51 1.81 -2.70
C LEU A 454 36.22 3.29 -2.93
N SER A 455 37.25 4.11 -2.95
CA SER A 455 37.14 5.57 -3.10
C SER A 455 37.02 5.99 -4.57
N ASP A 456 36.46 7.18 -4.79
CA ASP A 456 36.28 7.78 -6.12
C ASP A 456 35.53 6.89 -7.12
N TYR A 457 34.70 5.97 -6.61
CA TYR A 457 33.96 5.04 -7.46
C TYR A 457 32.84 5.77 -8.20
N GLN A 458 32.88 5.70 -9.53
CA GLN A 458 31.86 6.23 -10.41
C GLN A 458 31.16 5.09 -11.13
N LEU A 459 29.84 5.08 -11.06
CA LEU A 459 29.02 4.14 -11.82
C LEU A 459 28.59 4.80 -13.13
N ASP A 460 29.27 4.44 -14.23
CA ASP A 460 28.89 4.85 -15.58
C ASP A 460 27.86 3.87 -16.16
N LEU A 461 26.64 4.35 -16.37
CA LEU A 461 25.56 3.57 -17.00
C LEU A 461 25.52 3.76 -18.53
N GLY A 462 26.47 4.50 -19.11
CA GLY A 462 26.57 4.81 -20.54
C GLY A 462 25.65 5.95 -21.01
N PHE A 463 24.56 6.22 -20.28
CA PHE A 463 23.66 7.36 -20.51
C PHE A 463 23.67 8.39 -19.37
N THR A 464 24.22 8.02 -18.22
CA THR A 464 24.39 8.89 -17.05
C THR A 464 25.52 8.34 -16.18
N ILE A 465 26.18 9.22 -15.43
CA ILE A 465 27.20 8.84 -14.44
C ILE A 465 26.61 9.12 -13.06
N ILE A 466 26.56 8.08 -12.22
CA ILE A 466 26.17 8.20 -10.82
C ILE A 466 27.44 8.32 -9.99
N ASN A 467 27.50 9.37 -9.18
CA ASN A 467 28.62 9.60 -8.26
C ASN A 467 28.10 9.85 -6.83
N PRO A 468 28.20 8.87 -5.91
CA PRO A 468 27.72 8.97 -4.53
C PRO A 468 28.73 9.72 -3.63
N ASN A 469 29.15 10.93 -4.02
CA ASN A 469 30.11 11.76 -3.28
C ASN A 469 29.58 12.29 -1.93
N THR A 470 28.29 12.13 -1.66
CA THR A 470 27.70 12.46 -0.38
C THR A 470 26.97 11.24 0.16
N ASP A 471 26.96 11.13 1.49
CA ASP A 471 26.20 10.11 2.19
C ASP A 471 24.69 10.41 2.20
N LEU A 472 23.91 9.57 2.86
CA LEU A 472 22.45 9.66 2.91
C LEU A 472 21.95 10.91 3.69
N LEU A 473 22.80 11.53 4.53
CA LEU A 473 22.51 12.79 5.23
C LEU A 473 23.05 14.01 4.46
N GLY A 474 23.72 13.80 3.32
CA GLY A 474 24.35 14.85 2.55
C GLY A 474 25.75 15.25 3.01
N ASN A 475 26.37 14.49 3.92
CA ASN A 475 27.76 14.71 4.31
C ASN A 475 28.68 14.32 3.15
N PRO A 476 29.73 15.11 2.84
CA PRO A 476 30.67 14.78 1.78
C PRO A 476 31.58 13.61 2.16
N ARG A 477 31.89 12.74 1.20
CA ARG A 477 32.87 11.65 1.32
C ARG A 477 34.24 12.11 0.86
N ASN A 478 34.91 12.92 1.68
CA ASN A 478 36.15 13.62 1.30
C ASN A 478 37.24 13.63 2.38
N ASP A 479 37.07 12.86 3.44
CA ASP A 479 37.95 12.82 4.61
C ASP A 479 38.96 11.66 4.59
N GLY A 480 38.91 10.81 3.55
CA GLY A 480 39.85 9.72 3.39
C GLY A 480 39.41 8.72 2.34
N ALA A 481 39.62 7.44 2.64
CA ALA A 481 38.95 6.42 1.87
C ALA A 481 37.47 6.44 2.22
N TRP A 482 36.58 6.25 1.24
CA TRP A 482 35.15 6.24 1.52
C TRP A 482 34.80 5.17 2.54
N ASP A 483 33.82 5.44 3.39
CA ASP A 483 33.25 4.41 4.24
C ASP A 483 32.38 3.46 3.42
N MET A 484 32.25 2.22 3.89
CA MET A 484 31.25 1.29 3.34
C MET A 484 29.85 1.67 3.84
N GLY A 485 28.85 1.55 2.98
CA GLY A 485 27.44 1.75 3.31
C GLY A 485 26.95 3.18 3.05
N CYS A 486 25.69 3.43 3.40
CA CYS A 486 25.01 4.69 3.03
C CYS A 486 25.35 5.91 3.90
N TYR A 487 26.15 5.75 4.96
CA TYR A 487 26.57 6.84 5.83
C TYR A 487 28.09 7.02 5.76
N GLU A 488 28.53 8.27 5.85
CA GLU A 488 29.93 8.59 6.16
C GLU A 488 30.02 8.82 7.67
N PHE A 489 31.07 8.30 8.28
CA PHE A 489 31.38 8.49 9.68
C PHE A 489 31.78 9.94 9.93
N ALA A 490 31.23 10.51 11.00
CA ALA A 490 31.61 11.82 11.48
C ALA A 490 31.82 11.72 13.00
N PRO A 491 33.03 12.00 13.51
CA PRO A 491 33.38 11.84 14.93
C PRO A 491 32.72 12.87 15.86
#